data_AF-A0AAD6S6B2-F1
#
_entry.id   AF-A0AAD6S6B2-F1
#
_cell.length_a   1.000
_cell.length_b   1.000
_cell.length_c   1.000
_cell.angle_alpha   90.00
_cell.angle_beta   90.00
_cell.angle_gamma   90.00
#
_symmetry.space_group_name_H-M   'P 1'
#
loop_
_entity.id
_entity.type
_entity.pdbx_description
1 polymer ?
#
loop_
_entity_poly.entity_id
_entity_poly.type
_entity_poly.pdbx_seq_one_letter_code
_entity_poly.pdbx_strand_id
1 'polypeptide(L)'
;MEQSRYKQIKTQRGLKYSYFSTPATNGKPVIFFAHGFPLPSSLWREQVAFFEPLGYGLLVPDLLGYGGTDKPMDPKLYVGSSHARDIADILDAEELQQVIAIAHDWGSLAVSRLVNHHPRRVSACGFLAVGYYPPVLPNADIITRSPEASKIFGYDVFAFMRFFTEPDAATVIEKHIDSFISLFFPESPRLSKDHLCVDGGARAWLEADKTAGLPSYMRQEETEGFKQSLLSGGLSGPLCWYRVQIEKVNAEDDASVRNEVSF
;
A
#
# COMPACT_ATOMS: atom_id res chain seq x y z
N MET A 1 19.06 -0.22 1.01
CA MET A 1 18.60 -1.39 0.23
C MET A 1 19.40 -1.43 -1.06
N GLU A 2 20.35 -2.36 -1.17
CA GLU A 2 21.21 -2.47 -2.35
C GLU A 2 20.45 -3.05 -3.54
N GLN A 3 20.60 -2.46 -4.73
CA GLN A 3 19.89 -2.90 -5.93
C GLN A 3 20.23 -4.33 -6.36
N SER A 4 21.47 -4.78 -6.11
CA SER A 4 21.93 -6.15 -6.38
C SER A 4 21.18 -7.23 -5.59
N ARG A 5 20.43 -6.85 -4.55
CA ARG A 5 19.67 -7.75 -3.69
C ARG A 5 18.17 -7.74 -3.98
N TYR A 6 17.73 -6.97 -4.97
CA TYR A 6 16.39 -7.13 -5.52
C TYR A 6 16.31 -8.40 -6.35
N LYS A 7 15.27 -9.18 -6.09
CA LYS A 7 14.91 -10.38 -6.83
C LYS A 7 13.60 -10.16 -7.56
N GLN A 8 13.34 -11.01 -8.54
CA GLN A 8 12.07 -11.05 -9.24
C GLN A 8 11.52 -12.47 -9.27
N ILE A 9 10.21 -12.58 -9.12
CA ILE A 9 9.49 -13.84 -9.36
C ILE A 9 8.31 -13.59 -10.28
N LYS A 10 7.83 -14.65 -10.91
CA LYS A 10 6.51 -14.68 -11.55
C LYS A 10 5.58 -15.49 -10.65
N THR A 11 4.51 -14.87 -10.16
CA THR A 11 3.53 -15.52 -9.29
C THR A 11 2.71 -16.56 -10.06
N GLN A 12 1.96 -17.41 -9.36
CA GLN A 12 1.15 -18.46 -9.99
C GLN A 12 0.04 -17.89 -10.87
N ARG A 13 -0.37 -16.64 -10.65
CA ARG A 13 -1.29 -15.90 -11.53
C ARG A 13 -0.61 -15.14 -12.66
N GLY A 14 0.70 -15.32 -12.83
CA GLY A 14 1.46 -14.82 -13.97
C GLY A 14 1.97 -13.38 -13.85
N LEU A 15 1.90 -12.76 -12.67
CA LEU A 15 2.37 -11.40 -12.42
C LEU A 15 3.83 -11.41 -11.98
N LYS A 16 4.63 -10.49 -12.50
CA LYS A 16 6.01 -10.28 -12.04
C LYS A 16 6.00 -9.41 -10.80
N TYR A 17 6.63 -9.89 -9.73
CA TYR A 17 6.91 -9.13 -8.52
C TYR A 17 8.41 -8.87 -8.36
N SER A 18 8.74 -7.64 -7.96
CA SER A 18 10.08 -7.20 -7.56
C SER A 18 10.13 -7.03 -6.05
N TYR A 19 11.16 -7.54 -5.40
CA TYR A 19 11.28 -7.45 -3.95
C TYR A 19 12.74 -7.48 -3.50
N PHE A 20 13.03 -6.77 -2.43
CA PHE A 20 14.31 -6.86 -1.73
C PHE A 20 14.27 -8.02 -0.74
N SER A 21 15.32 -8.85 -0.72
CA SER A 21 15.44 -9.97 0.23
C SER A 21 16.83 -10.06 0.86
N THR A 22 16.89 -10.28 2.17
CA THR A 22 18.10 -10.65 2.89
C THR A 22 17.83 -11.85 3.81
N PRO A 23 18.75 -12.83 3.88
CA PRO A 23 18.57 -14.00 4.72
C PRO A 23 18.68 -13.64 6.20
N ALA A 24 17.94 -14.35 7.04
CA ALA A 24 18.11 -14.26 8.48
C ALA A 24 19.41 -14.96 8.93
N THR A 25 19.97 -14.49 10.04
CA THR A 25 21.16 -15.08 10.68
C THR A 25 20.91 -15.30 12.16
N ASN A 26 21.74 -16.11 12.82
CA ASN A 26 21.71 -16.33 14.27
C ASN A 26 20.32 -16.77 14.82
N GLY A 27 19.54 -17.51 14.02
CA GLY A 27 18.21 -17.99 14.40
C GLY A 27 17.13 -16.90 14.51
N LYS A 28 17.38 -15.69 14.01
CA LYS A 28 16.37 -14.62 13.95
C LYS A 28 15.27 -14.94 12.92
N PRO A 29 14.05 -14.42 13.11
CA PRO A 29 12.99 -14.57 12.13
C PRO A 29 13.19 -13.66 10.92
N VAL A 30 12.43 -13.92 9.85
CA VAL A 30 12.27 -13.00 8.72
C VAL A 30 11.12 -12.03 8.99
N ILE A 31 11.34 -10.75 8.69
CA ILE A 31 10.32 -9.70 8.73
C ILE A 31 9.89 -9.39 7.30
N PHE A 32 8.60 -9.56 7.03
CA PHE A 32 7.95 -9.14 5.80
C PHE A 32 7.38 -7.74 5.96
N PHE A 33 7.75 -6.81 5.09
CA PHE A 33 7.29 -5.42 5.12
C PHE A 33 6.38 -5.10 3.94
N ALA A 34 5.12 -4.77 4.21
CA ALA A 34 4.15 -4.33 3.21
C ALA A 34 3.98 -2.81 3.26
N HIS A 35 4.42 -2.12 2.20
CA HIS A 35 4.19 -0.67 2.06
C HIS A 35 2.71 -0.38 1.70
N GLY A 36 2.36 0.90 1.61
CA GLY A 36 1.05 1.33 1.14
C GLY A 36 1.16 2.40 0.06
N PHE A 37 0.14 3.22 -0.09
CA PHE A 37 0.12 4.32 -1.05
C PHE A 37 0.76 5.59 -0.44
N PRO A 38 1.43 6.43 -1.23
CA PRO A 38 1.82 6.27 -2.64
C PRO A 38 3.25 5.72 -2.83
N LEU A 39 3.94 5.32 -1.76
CA LEU A 39 5.37 4.99 -1.83
C LEU A 39 5.63 3.50 -2.04
N PRO A 40 6.64 3.11 -2.82
CA PRO A 40 7.02 1.71 -3.03
C PRO A 40 7.80 1.13 -1.83
N SER A 41 8.44 -0.04 -2.00
CA SER A 41 9.23 -0.72 -0.97
C SER A 41 10.29 0.15 -0.27
N SER A 42 10.80 1.18 -0.95
CA SER A 42 11.81 2.10 -0.42
C SER A 42 11.35 2.92 0.80
N LEU A 43 10.04 2.94 1.09
CA LEU A 43 9.49 3.41 2.37
C LEU A 43 10.22 2.77 3.56
N TRP A 44 10.55 1.48 3.46
CA TRP A 44 11.10 0.69 4.55
C TRP A 44 12.62 0.75 4.68
N ARG A 45 13.32 1.60 3.92
CA ARG A 45 14.80 1.63 3.87
C ARG A 45 15.46 1.82 5.23
N GLU A 46 14.87 2.63 6.10
CA GLU A 46 15.40 2.91 7.44
C GLU A 46 15.16 1.72 8.37
N GLN A 47 14.01 1.04 8.25
CA GLN A 47 13.74 -0.22 8.98
C GLN A 47 14.67 -1.33 8.53
N VAL A 48 14.94 -1.44 7.22
CA VAL A 48 15.93 -2.37 6.68
C VAL A 48 17.31 -2.10 7.28
N ALA A 49 17.76 -0.85 7.26
CA ALA A 49 19.06 -0.45 7.81
C ALA A 49 19.18 -0.73 9.32
N PHE A 50 18.07 -0.66 10.06
CA PHE A 50 18.04 -0.97 11.48
C PHE A 50 18.04 -2.47 11.78
N PHE A 51 17.21 -3.26 11.11
CA PHE A 51 17.00 -4.67 11.45
C PHE A 51 18.04 -5.62 10.84
N GLU A 52 18.59 -5.28 9.68
CA GLU A 52 19.56 -6.15 8.99
C GLU A 52 20.82 -6.41 9.85
N PRO A 53 21.50 -5.40 10.45
CA PRO A 53 22.67 -5.64 11.28
C PRO A 53 22.37 -6.44 12.56
N LEU A 54 21.10 -6.49 12.98
CA LEU A 54 20.63 -7.28 14.13
C LEU A 54 20.37 -8.75 13.78
N GLY A 55 20.57 -9.12 12.51
CA GLY A 55 20.50 -10.48 12.00
C GLY A 55 19.11 -10.92 11.54
N TYR A 56 18.10 -10.05 11.56
CA TYR A 56 16.79 -10.37 11.00
C TYR A 56 16.88 -10.52 9.48
N GLY A 57 16.20 -11.53 8.94
CA GLY A 57 15.97 -11.59 7.51
C GLY A 57 14.90 -10.57 7.13
N LEU A 58 14.98 -10.04 5.93
CA LEU A 58 14.07 -8.97 5.48
C LEU A 58 13.51 -9.34 4.13
N LEU A 59 12.19 -9.21 3.98
CA LEU A 59 11.48 -9.41 2.74
C LEU A 59 10.59 -8.20 2.48
N VAL A 60 10.94 -7.39 1.47
CA VAL A 60 10.34 -6.08 1.22
C VAL A 60 9.92 -5.99 -0.25
N PRO A 61 8.71 -6.47 -0.62
CA PRO A 61 8.22 -6.36 -1.99
C PRO A 61 7.79 -4.94 -2.34
N ASP A 62 7.96 -4.60 -3.61
CA ASP A 62 7.04 -3.66 -4.25
C ASP A 62 5.72 -4.40 -4.46
N LEU A 63 4.65 -3.94 -3.83
CA LEU A 63 3.31 -4.51 -4.02
C LEU A 63 2.79 -4.21 -5.43
N LEU A 64 1.73 -4.91 -5.84
CA LEU A 64 1.14 -4.74 -7.18
C LEU A 64 0.87 -3.28 -7.50
N GLY A 65 1.27 -2.81 -8.69
CA GLY A 65 1.17 -1.41 -9.06
C GLY A 65 2.42 -0.57 -8.79
N TYR A 66 3.42 -1.06 -8.05
CA TYR A 66 4.56 -0.25 -7.60
C TYR A 66 5.92 -0.74 -8.08
N GLY A 67 6.90 0.17 -8.07
CA GLY A 67 8.33 -0.13 -8.25
C GLY A 67 8.62 -1.06 -9.42
N GLY A 68 9.36 -2.15 -9.18
CA GLY A 68 9.68 -3.14 -10.22
C GLY A 68 8.57 -4.17 -10.50
N THR A 69 7.49 -4.16 -9.74
CA THR A 69 6.34 -5.08 -9.86
C THR A 69 5.40 -4.63 -10.99
N ASP A 70 4.71 -5.60 -11.60
CA ASP A 70 3.71 -5.35 -12.63
C ASP A 70 2.61 -4.40 -12.16
N LYS A 71 2.06 -3.65 -13.11
CA LYS A 71 1.08 -2.58 -12.85
C LYS A 71 -0.17 -2.76 -13.71
N PRO A 72 -0.90 -3.88 -13.56
CA PRO A 72 -2.15 -4.05 -14.30
C PRO A 72 -3.14 -2.94 -13.93
N MET A 73 -4.02 -2.60 -14.87
CA MET A 73 -5.02 -1.53 -14.70
C MET A 73 -6.44 -2.08 -14.43
N ASP A 74 -6.58 -3.39 -14.30
CA ASP A 74 -7.84 -4.06 -13.94
C ASP A 74 -7.95 -4.18 -12.41
N PRO A 75 -8.89 -3.48 -11.75
CA PRO A 75 -9.09 -3.57 -10.31
C PRO A 75 -9.36 -4.99 -9.80
N LYS A 76 -9.89 -5.89 -10.64
CA LYS A 76 -10.14 -7.29 -10.25
C LYS A 76 -8.87 -8.05 -9.88
N LEU A 77 -7.71 -7.59 -10.35
CA LEU A 77 -6.41 -8.16 -9.99
C LEU A 77 -5.90 -7.68 -8.62
N TYR A 78 -6.54 -6.67 -8.01
CA TYR A 78 -6.17 -6.06 -6.73
C TYR A 78 -7.10 -6.47 -5.57
N VAL A 79 -7.85 -7.57 -5.71
CA VAL A 79 -8.67 -8.08 -4.61
C VAL A 79 -7.80 -8.67 -3.49
N GLY A 80 -8.30 -8.64 -2.26
CA GLY A 80 -7.58 -9.04 -1.06
C GLY A 80 -7.03 -10.46 -1.10
N SER A 81 -7.84 -11.43 -1.53
CA SER A 81 -7.41 -12.82 -1.73
C SER A 81 -6.28 -12.93 -2.76
N SER A 82 -6.27 -12.02 -3.74
CA SER A 82 -5.20 -11.95 -4.70
C SER A 82 -3.90 -11.50 -4.06
N HIS A 83 -3.89 -10.37 -3.35
CA HIS A 83 -2.70 -9.95 -2.63
C HIS A 83 -2.16 -11.02 -1.66
N ALA A 84 -3.04 -11.69 -0.92
CA ALA A 84 -2.65 -12.79 -0.04
C ALA A 84 -1.93 -13.93 -0.78
N ARG A 85 -2.45 -14.31 -1.96
CA ARG A 85 -1.85 -15.36 -2.80
C ARG A 85 -0.49 -14.94 -3.37
N ASP A 86 -0.36 -13.71 -3.87
CA ASP A 86 0.91 -13.25 -4.43
C ASP A 86 1.99 -13.21 -3.34
N ILE A 87 1.63 -12.74 -2.13
CA ILE A 87 2.55 -12.75 -0.99
C ILE A 87 2.94 -14.20 -0.64
N ALA A 88 1.98 -15.13 -0.60
CA ALA A 88 2.29 -16.54 -0.35
C ALA A 88 3.24 -17.13 -1.41
N ASP A 89 3.10 -16.75 -2.68
CA ASP A 89 4.00 -17.17 -3.76
C ASP A 89 5.43 -16.61 -3.56
N ILE A 90 5.58 -15.37 -3.08
CA ILE A 90 6.89 -14.80 -2.70
C ILE A 90 7.50 -15.58 -1.53
N LEU A 91 6.71 -15.89 -0.50
CA LEU A 91 7.18 -16.68 0.63
C LEU A 91 7.63 -18.09 0.20
N ASP A 92 6.89 -18.73 -0.70
CA ASP A 92 7.24 -20.04 -1.23
C ASP A 92 8.55 -20.00 -2.03
N ALA A 93 8.76 -18.95 -2.84
CA ALA A 93 9.97 -18.75 -3.62
C ALA A 93 11.22 -18.52 -2.75
N GLU A 94 11.05 -17.96 -1.55
CA GLU A 94 12.12 -17.79 -0.55
C GLU A 94 12.18 -18.96 0.45
N GLU A 95 11.38 -20.02 0.22
CA GLU A 95 11.27 -21.22 1.08
C GLU A 95 10.88 -20.89 2.55
N LEU A 96 10.15 -19.81 2.76
CA LEU A 96 9.76 -19.31 4.08
C LEU A 96 8.43 -19.89 4.53
N GLN A 97 8.46 -20.67 5.62
CA GLN A 97 7.25 -21.21 6.22
C GLN A 97 6.45 -20.16 7.01
N GLN A 98 7.13 -19.26 7.70
CA GLN A 98 6.54 -18.20 8.53
C GLN A 98 7.36 -16.91 8.52
N VAL A 99 6.67 -15.78 8.65
CA VAL A 99 7.27 -14.43 8.80
C VAL A 99 6.58 -13.62 9.89
N ILE A 100 7.28 -12.61 10.41
CA ILE A 100 6.65 -11.48 11.11
C ILE A 100 6.20 -10.48 10.05
N ALA A 101 4.92 -10.14 9.97
CA ALA A 101 4.39 -9.26 8.94
C ALA A 101 4.14 -7.84 9.49
N ILE A 102 4.86 -6.84 8.99
CA ILE A 102 4.67 -5.44 9.34
C ILE A 102 4.08 -4.70 8.14
N ALA A 103 3.00 -3.97 8.37
CA ALA A 103 2.23 -3.33 7.30
C ALA A 103 1.97 -1.85 7.57
N HIS A 104 1.87 -1.08 6.50
CA HIS A 104 1.50 0.33 6.52
C HIS A 104 0.42 0.61 5.46
N ASP A 105 -0.60 1.40 5.83
CA ASP A 105 -1.65 1.87 4.89
C ASP A 105 -2.31 0.71 4.10
N TRP A 106 -2.33 0.69 2.76
CA TRP A 106 -2.89 -0.42 1.97
C TRP A 106 -2.17 -1.75 2.16
N GLY A 107 -0.91 -1.73 2.59
CA GLY A 107 -0.20 -2.92 3.02
C GLY A 107 -0.92 -3.62 4.18
N SER A 108 -1.65 -2.88 5.01
CA SER A 108 -2.45 -3.45 6.11
C SER A 108 -3.59 -4.30 5.58
N LEU A 109 -4.24 -3.92 4.48
CA LEU A 109 -5.24 -4.76 3.82
C LEU A 109 -4.59 -6.05 3.30
N ALA A 110 -3.47 -5.94 2.58
CA ALA A 110 -2.77 -7.10 2.03
C ALA A 110 -2.33 -8.10 3.12
N VAL A 111 -1.74 -7.62 4.22
CA VAL A 111 -1.32 -8.46 5.34
C VAL A 111 -2.52 -9.02 6.10
N SER A 112 -3.60 -8.24 6.27
CA SER A 112 -4.84 -8.75 6.89
C SER A 112 -5.39 -9.95 6.11
N ARG A 113 -5.38 -9.89 4.78
CA ARG A 113 -5.82 -10.99 3.92
C ARG A 113 -4.86 -12.16 3.90
N LEU A 114 -3.55 -11.92 3.99
CA LEU A 114 -2.56 -12.98 4.21
C LEU A 114 -2.85 -13.74 5.50
N VAL A 115 -3.11 -13.04 6.61
CA VAL A 115 -3.52 -13.65 7.88
C VAL A 115 -4.80 -14.46 7.69
N ASN A 116 -5.82 -13.92 7.01
CA ASN A 116 -7.09 -14.61 6.83
C ASN A 116 -6.98 -15.89 5.98
N HIS A 117 -6.30 -15.85 4.84
CA HIS A 117 -6.23 -16.98 3.90
C HIS A 117 -5.08 -17.95 4.19
N HIS A 118 -4.00 -17.45 4.80
CA HIS A 118 -2.77 -18.20 5.05
C HIS A 118 -2.26 -17.96 6.49
N PRO A 119 -3.08 -18.19 7.54
CA PRO A 119 -2.73 -17.83 8.92
C PRO A 119 -1.44 -18.49 9.40
N ARG A 120 -1.16 -19.71 8.92
CA ARG A 120 0.09 -20.43 9.26
C ARG A 120 1.36 -19.78 8.70
N ARG A 121 1.27 -18.82 7.77
CA ARG A 121 2.41 -18.09 7.20
C ARG A 121 2.83 -16.89 8.05
N VAL A 122 2.05 -16.49 9.05
CA VAL A 122 2.31 -15.29 9.87
C VAL A 122 2.46 -15.68 11.33
N SER A 123 3.63 -15.47 11.92
CA SER A 123 3.89 -15.76 13.34
C SER A 123 3.52 -14.59 14.26
N ALA A 124 3.62 -13.37 13.75
CA ALA A 124 3.17 -12.14 14.39
C ALA A 124 2.89 -11.07 13.32
N CYS A 125 2.03 -10.10 13.61
CA CYS A 125 1.79 -8.97 12.73
C CYS A 125 1.72 -7.63 13.47
N GLY A 126 2.14 -6.56 12.79
CA GLY A 126 2.05 -5.18 13.25
C GLY A 126 1.51 -4.28 12.15
N PHE A 127 0.67 -3.31 12.53
CA PHE A 127 -0.04 -2.44 11.59
C PHE A 127 0.25 -0.96 11.93
N LEU A 128 0.67 -0.18 10.94
CA LEU A 128 1.01 1.23 11.06
C LEU A 128 0.03 2.08 10.24
N ALA A 129 -0.44 3.19 10.83
CA ALA A 129 -1.46 4.11 10.31
C ALA A 129 -2.87 3.50 10.15
N VAL A 130 -2.99 2.35 9.47
CA VAL A 130 -4.24 1.60 9.29
C VAL A 130 -4.10 0.27 10.02
N GLY A 131 -5.01 -0.01 10.96
CA GLY A 131 -5.04 -1.27 11.73
C GLY A 131 -5.43 -2.49 10.91
N TYR A 132 -5.69 -3.61 11.60
CA TYR A 132 -6.25 -4.80 10.96
C TYR A 132 -7.52 -4.45 10.17
N TYR A 133 -7.57 -4.90 8.92
CA TYR A 133 -8.67 -4.63 8.00
C TYR A 133 -9.60 -5.86 7.97
N PRO A 134 -10.70 -5.89 8.74
CA PRO A 134 -11.59 -7.04 8.76
C PRO A 134 -12.21 -7.27 7.36
N PRO A 135 -12.57 -8.52 7.01
CA PRO A 135 -13.39 -8.80 5.84
C PRO A 135 -14.66 -7.95 5.87
N VAL A 136 -14.91 -7.21 4.81
CA VAL A 136 -16.12 -6.39 4.71
C VAL A 136 -17.28 -7.24 4.21
N LEU A 137 -18.47 -7.01 4.76
CA LEU A 137 -19.68 -7.69 4.29
C LEU A 137 -19.95 -7.32 2.81
N PRO A 138 -20.54 -8.24 2.03
CA PRO A 138 -21.03 -7.92 0.69
C PRO A 138 -21.95 -6.70 0.78
N ASN A 139 -21.69 -5.68 -0.06
CA ASN A 139 -22.35 -4.36 -0.12
C ASN A 139 -21.90 -3.30 0.90
N ALA A 140 -20.94 -3.58 1.79
CA ALA A 140 -20.31 -2.52 2.57
C ALA A 140 -19.45 -1.65 1.65
N ASP A 141 -19.81 -0.38 1.51
CA ASP A 141 -19.06 0.59 0.73
C ASP A 141 -18.24 1.48 1.69
N ILE A 142 -16.94 1.55 1.47
CA ILE A 142 -16.04 2.39 2.28
C ILE A 142 -16.43 3.88 2.16
N ILE A 143 -16.99 4.30 1.02
CA ILE A 143 -17.62 5.63 0.84
C ILE A 143 -18.93 5.71 1.60
N THR A 144 -19.74 4.65 1.71
CA THR A 144 -20.93 4.69 2.59
C THR A 144 -20.60 4.71 4.08
N ARG A 145 -19.34 4.45 4.48
CA ARG A 145 -18.84 4.69 5.84
C ARG A 145 -18.37 6.13 6.07
N SER A 146 -18.29 6.96 5.04
CA SER A 146 -17.97 8.39 5.15
C SER A 146 -18.87 9.11 6.17
N PRO A 147 -20.20 8.90 6.21
CA PRO A 147 -21.06 9.53 7.21
C PRO A 147 -20.73 9.10 8.65
N GLU A 148 -20.46 7.82 8.91
CA GLU A 148 -20.06 7.32 10.23
C GLU A 148 -18.67 7.82 10.62
N ALA A 149 -17.70 7.77 9.71
CA ALA A 149 -16.36 8.31 9.93
C ALA A 149 -16.41 9.82 10.19
N SER A 150 -17.24 10.56 9.44
CA SER A 150 -17.46 12.00 9.63
C SER A 150 -18.06 12.32 10.98
N LYS A 151 -18.95 11.45 11.52
CA LYS A 151 -19.47 11.61 12.88
C LYS A 151 -18.38 11.43 13.96
N ILE A 152 -17.41 10.54 13.72
CA ILE A 152 -16.32 10.27 14.67
C ILE A 152 -15.24 11.36 14.60
N PHE A 153 -14.81 11.71 13.40
CA PHE A 153 -13.66 12.61 13.18
C PHE A 153 -14.06 14.08 12.99
N GLY A 154 -15.34 14.36 12.72
CA GLY A 154 -15.85 15.71 12.43
C GLY A 154 -15.58 16.20 11.00
N TYR A 155 -15.10 15.32 10.12
CA TYR A 155 -14.82 15.58 8.70
C TYR A 155 -14.69 14.26 7.92
N ASP A 156 -14.84 14.32 6.59
CA ASP A 156 -14.82 13.13 5.73
C ASP A 156 -13.39 12.69 5.39
N VAL A 157 -12.85 11.80 6.20
CA VAL A 157 -11.50 11.23 6.03
C VAL A 157 -11.30 10.45 4.71
N PHE A 158 -12.36 10.15 3.96
CA PHE A 158 -12.31 9.38 2.71
C PHE A 158 -12.61 10.20 1.46
N ALA A 159 -12.80 11.52 1.58
CA ALA A 159 -13.24 12.35 0.46
C ALA A 159 -12.33 12.26 -0.78
N PHE A 160 -11.01 12.27 -0.59
CA PHE A 160 -10.04 12.14 -1.69
C PHE A 160 -10.19 10.83 -2.50
N MET A 161 -10.72 9.76 -1.91
CA MET A 161 -10.87 8.48 -2.61
C MET A 161 -11.84 8.62 -3.80
N ARG A 162 -12.83 9.52 -3.73
CA ARG A 162 -13.75 9.79 -4.84
C ARG A 162 -12.97 10.27 -6.06
N PHE A 163 -12.07 11.25 -5.88
CA PHE A 163 -11.17 11.74 -6.93
C PHE A 163 -10.26 10.63 -7.45
N PHE A 164 -9.67 9.82 -6.58
CA PHE A 164 -8.74 8.74 -6.98
C PHE A 164 -9.39 7.64 -7.84
N THR A 165 -10.71 7.56 -7.85
CA THR A 165 -11.47 6.62 -8.68
C THR A 165 -12.06 7.24 -9.95
N GLU A 166 -11.81 8.53 -10.19
CA GLU A 166 -12.20 9.17 -11.46
C GLU A 166 -11.39 8.60 -12.63
N PRO A 167 -11.97 8.47 -13.85
CA PRO A 167 -11.29 7.89 -15.01
C PRO A 167 -9.97 8.59 -15.40
N ASP A 168 -9.85 9.89 -15.16
CA ASP A 168 -8.69 10.71 -15.50
C ASP A 168 -7.79 11.04 -14.29
N ALA A 169 -8.08 10.50 -13.11
CA ALA A 169 -7.36 10.78 -11.87
C ALA A 169 -5.85 10.54 -11.99
N ALA A 170 -5.45 9.42 -12.59
CA ALA A 170 -4.04 9.11 -12.84
C ALA A 170 -3.37 10.21 -13.67
N THR A 171 -3.99 10.63 -14.77
CA THR A 171 -3.47 11.67 -15.66
C THR A 171 -3.37 13.02 -14.96
N VAL A 172 -4.37 13.38 -14.15
CA VAL A 172 -4.34 14.62 -13.35
C VAL A 172 -3.19 14.58 -12.33
N ILE A 173 -3.03 13.47 -11.59
CA ILE A 173 -1.96 13.33 -10.60
C ILE A 173 -0.58 13.35 -11.28
N GLU A 174 -0.40 12.62 -12.38
CA GLU A 174 0.87 12.56 -13.13
C GLU A 174 1.28 13.93 -13.66
N LYS A 175 0.33 14.70 -14.19
CA LYS A 175 0.58 16.07 -14.67
C LYS A 175 0.97 17.04 -13.54
N HIS A 176 0.43 16.81 -12.34
CA HIS A 176 0.57 17.70 -11.18
C HIS A 176 1.35 17.02 -10.03
N ILE A 177 2.37 16.22 -10.35
CA ILE A 177 3.03 15.31 -9.39
C ILE A 177 3.68 16.03 -8.20
N ASP A 178 4.27 17.20 -8.40
CA ASP A 178 4.84 18.00 -7.31
C ASP A 178 3.76 18.53 -6.37
N SER A 179 2.66 19.01 -6.94
CA SER A 179 1.48 19.43 -6.19
C SER A 179 0.92 18.27 -5.36
N PHE A 180 0.78 17.10 -5.98
CA PHE A 180 0.31 15.88 -5.34
C PHE A 180 1.19 15.45 -4.16
N ILE A 181 2.51 15.32 -4.36
CA ILE A 181 3.44 14.93 -3.29
C ILE A 181 3.40 15.92 -2.13
N SER A 182 3.34 17.22 -2.41
CA SER A 182 3.28 18.24 -1.34
C SER A 182 1.97 18.21 -0.55
N LEU A 183 0.88 17.69 -1.14
CA LEU A 183 -0.40 17.53 -0.46
C LEU A 183 -0.49 16.23 0.36
N PHE A 184 0.17 15.16 -0.12
CA PHE A 184 0.20 13.87 0.56
C PHE A 184 1.24 13.82 1.68
N PHE A 185 2.31 14.62 1.57
CA PHE A 185 3.34 14.79 2.58
C PHE A 185 3.56 16.28 2.89
N PRO A 186 2.56 16.99 3.43
CA PRO A 186 2.75 18.39 3.78
C PRO A 186 3.50 18.51 5.10
N GLU A 187 4.34 19.55 5.21
CA GLU A 187 4.96 19.95 6.47
C GLU A 187 3.91 20.22 7.57
N SER A 188 2.77 20.80 7.17
CA SER A 188 1.61 21.00 8.04
C SER A 188 0.52 19.97 7.71
N PRO A 189 0.26 18.99 8.60
CA PRO A 189 -0.79 17.99 8.41
C PRO A 189 -2.21 18.57 8.24
N ARG A 190 -2.42 19.84 8.62
CA ARG A 190 -3.70 20.54 8.43
C ARG A 190 -4.08 20.63 6.95
N LEU A 191 -3.10 20.74 6.05
CA LEU A 191 -3.37 20.82 4.61
C LEU A 191 -4.03 19.54 4.08
N SER A 192 -3.60 18.36 4.55
CA SER A 192 -4.26 17.11 4.19
C SER A 192 -5.71 17.09 4.68
N LYS A 193 -6.00 17.61 5.88
CA LYS A 193 -7.38 17.74 6.36
C LYS A 193 -8.19 18.70 5.49
N ASP A 194 -7.66 19.87 5.18
CA ASP A 194 -8.40 20.94 4.50
C ASP A 194 -8.63 20.66 3.00
N HIS A 195 -7.89 19.71 2.41
CA HIS A 195 -7.97 19.41 0.97
C HIS A 195 -8.21 17.93 0.63
N LEU A 196 -7.64 16.96 1.35
CA LEU A 196 -7.93 15.53 1.11
C LEU A 196 -9.24 15.09 1.78
N CYS A 197 -9.68 15.78 2.83
CA CYS A 197 -10.91 15.45 3.55
C CYS A 197 -12.11 16.33 3.15
N VAL A 198 -12.01 16.98 1.99
CA VAL A 198 -13.04 17.84 1.41
C VAL A 198 -13.32 17.36 0.00
N ASP A 199 -14.60 17.17 -0.34
CA ASP A 199 -14.99 16.74 -1.68
C ASP A 199 -14.49 17.69 -2.76
N GLY A 200 -13.79 17.13 -3.76
CA GLY A 200 -13.13 17.90 -4.82
C GLY A 200 -11.89 18.69 -4.38
N GLY A 201 -11.56 18.72 -3.09
CA GLY A 201 -10.45 19.51 -2.55
C GLY A 201 -9.09 19.08 -3.09
N ALA A 202 -8.85 17.77 -3.22
CA ALA A 202 -7.63 17.23 -3.79
C ALA A 202 -7.46 17.66 -5.26
N ARG A 203 -8.48 17.45 -6.09
CA ARG A 203 -8.46 17.84 -7.51
C ARG A 203 -8.21 19.35 -7.65
N ALA A 204 -8.95 20.17 -6.91
CA ALA A 204 -8.81 21.63 -6.96
C ALA A 204 -7.42 22.12 -6.51
N TRP A 205 -6.77 21.43 -5.57
CA TRP A 205 -5.39 21.71 -5.19
C TRP A 205 -4.41 21.40 -6.33
N LEU A 206 -4.54 20.21 -6.94
CA LEU A 206 -3.68 19.74 -8.02
C LEU A 206 -3.81 20.60 -9.28
N GLU A 207 -5.03 20.86 -9.75
CA GLU A 207 -5.27 21.64 -10.97
C GLU A 207 -4.85 23.11 -10.84
N ALA A 208 -4.76 23.61 -9.61
CA ALA A 208 -4.22 24.94 -9.30
C ALA A 208 -2.69 24.94 -9.14
N ASP A 209 -2.02 23.81 -9.32
CA ASP A 209 -0.57 23.62 -9.15
C ASP A 209 -0.05 24.14 -7.79
N LYS A 210 -0.87 24.02 -6.75
CA LYS A 210 -0.49 24.46 -5.41
C LYS A 210 0.59 23.55 -4.84
N THR A 211 1.57 24.12 -4.15
CA THR A 211 2.59 23.36 -3.43
C THR A 211 2.72 23.84 -2.00
N ALA A 212 3.18 22.95 -1.13
CA ALA A 212 3.48 23.21 0.27
C ALA A 212 4.90 22.77 0.62
N GLY A 213 5.43 23.26 1.75
CA GLY A 213 6.67 22.74 2.31
C GLY A 213 6.55 21.25 2.61
N LEU A 214 7.66 20.51 2.49
CA LEU A 214 7.74 19.09 2.83
C LEU A 214 8.29 18.92 4.25
N PRO A 215 7.92 17.85 4.97
CA PRO A 215 8.46 17.56 6.28
C PRO A 215 9.99 17.44 6.26
N SER A 216 10.64 17.87 7.34
CA SER A 216 12.10 17.86 7.48
C SER A 216 12.74 16.47 7.38
N TYR A 217 11.95 15.41 7.61
CA TYR A 217 12.41 14.02 7.48
C TYR A 217 12.38 13.50 6.03
N MET A 218 11.79 14.21 5.07
CA MET A 218 11.85 13.85 3.65
C MET A 218 13.01 14.58 2.97
N ARG A 219 14.09 13.86 2.67
CA ARG A 219 15.23 14.43 1.95
C ARG A 219 14.85 14.70 0.49
N GLN A 220 15.35 15.79 -0.09
CA GLN A 220 15.00 16.20 -1.45
C GLN A 220 15.28 15.12 -2.51
N GLU A 221 16.42 14.43 -2.43
CA GLU A 221 16.78 13.34 -3.35
C GLU A 221 15.80 12.16 -3.27
N GLU A 222 15.26 11.89 -2.07
CA GLU A 222 14.28 10.82 -1.87
C GLU A 222 12.94 11.18 -2.46
N THR A 223 12.52 12.43 -2.28
CA THR A 223 11.29 12.94 -2.89
C THR A 223 11.32 12.84 -4.41
N GLU A 224 12.44 13.17 -5.05
CA GLU A 224 12.57 13.01 -6.49
C GLU A 224 12.50 11.52 -6.89
N GLY A 225 13.19 10.63 -6.17
CA GLY A 225 13.09 9.20 -6.38
C GLY A 225 11.66 8.65 -6.24
N PHE A 226 10.88 9.16 -5.28
CA PHE A 226 9.47 8.78 -5.10
C PHE A 226 8.60 9.24 -6.27
N LYS A 227 8.76 10.49 -6.72
CA LYS A 227 8.06 11.00 -7.91
C LYS A 227 8.38 10.18 -9.14
N GLN A 228 9.66 9.94 -9.41
CA GLN A 228 10.09 9.13 -10.54
C GLN A 228 9.52 7.71 -10.47
N SER A 229 9.48 7.10 -9.28
CA SER A 229 8.89 5.76 -9.11
C SER A 229 7.39 5.73 -9.40
N LEU A 230 6.65 6.79 -9.09
CA LEU A 230 5.21 6.89 -9.37
C LEU A 230 4.94 7.12 -10.86
N LEU A 231 5.74 7.97 -11.49
CA LEU A 231 5.64 8.26 -12.92
C LEU A 231 6.09 7.06 -13.77
N SER A 232 7.04 6.26 -13.26
CA SER A 232 7.55 5.06 -13.94
C SER A 232 6.50 3.94 -13.97
N GLY A 233 5.73 3.90 -15.05
CA GLY A 233 4.63 2.96 -15.26
C GLY A 233 3.25 3.52 -14.89
N GLY A 234 3.17 4.79 -14.48
CA GLY A 234 1.95 5.53 -14.23
C GLY A 234 1.19 5.15 -12.95
N LEU A 235 0.23 6.00 -12.58
CA LEU A 235 -0.57 5.87 -11.37
C LEU A 235 -1.83 5.02 -11.55
N SER A 236 -2.18 4.64 -12.78
CA SER A 236 -3.39 3.83 -13.02
C SER A 236 -3.38 2.49 -12.27
N GLY A 237 -2.21 1.83 -12.16
CA GLY A 237 -2.03 0.62 -11.36
C GLY A 237 -2.20 0.89 -9.85
N PRO A 238 -1.39 1.78 -9.24
CA PRO A 238 -1.57 2.20 -7.84
C PRO A 238 -2.99 2.61 -7.46
N LEU A 239 -3.72 3.31 -8.34
CA LEU A 239 -5.10 3.73 -8.06
C LEU A 239 -6.10 2.56 -8.06
N CYS A 240 -5.74 1.39 -8.59
CA CYS A 240 -6.59 0.20 -8.51
C CYS A 240 -6.80 -0.28 -7.05
N TRP A 241 -5.89 0.04 -6.13
CA TRP A 241 -6.07 -0.22 -4.68
C TRP A 241 -7.29 0.51 -4.10
N TYR A 242 -7.65 1.68 -4.67
CA TYR A 242 -8.87 2.40 -4.31
C TYR A 242 -10.07 1.91 -5.11
N ARG A 243 -9.91 1.78 -6.44
CA ARG A 243 -11.00 1.36 -7.34
C ARG A 243 -11.60 0.02 -6.95
N VAL A 244 -10.78 -0.97 -6.55
CA VAL A 244 -11.27 -2.29 -6.15
C VAL A 244 -12.21 -2.24 -4.92
N GLN A 245 -12.04 -1.24 -4.05
CA GLN A 245 -12.89 -1.02 -2.89
C GLN A 245 -14.18 -0.29 -3.29
N ILE A 246 -14.07 0.77 -4.09
CA ILE A 246 -15.21 1.61 -4.50
C ILE A 246 -16.13 0.89 -5.49
N GLU A 247 -15.56 0.13 -6.42
CA GLU A 247 -16.31 -0.68 -7.38
C GLU A 247 -16.90 -1.96 -6.74
N LYS A 248 -16.76 -2.13 -5.41
CA LYS A 248 -17.29 -3.25 -4.60
C LYS A 248 -16.76 -4.64 -4.96
N VAL A 249 -15.77 -4.72 -5.83
CA VAL A 249 -15.12 -5.97 -6.24
C VAL A 249 -14.47 -6.67 -5.03
N ASN A 250 -13.81 -5.90 -4.13
CA ASN A 250 -13.18 -6.49 -2.95
C ASN A 250 -14.21 -7.02 -1.92
N ALA A 251 -15.40 -6.42 -1.84
CA ALA A 251 -16.43 -6.88 -0.91
C ALA A 251 -17.03 -8.23 -1.32
N GLU A 252 -17.10 -8.50 -2.63
CA GLU A 252 -17.48 -9.82 -3.15
C GLU A 252 -16.40 -10.87 -2.86
N ASP A 253 -15.12 -10.51 -3.00
CA ASP A 253 -13.98 -11.37 -2.70
C ASP A 253 -13.90 -11.73 -1.20
N ASP A 254 -14.14 -10.76 -0.33
CA ASP A 254 -14.13 -10.93 1.12
C ASP A 254 -15.15 -11.94 1.64
N ALA A 255 -16.24 -12.19 0.90
CA ALA A 255 -17.20 -13.24 1.23
C ALA A 255 -16.58 -14.65 1.26
N SER A 256 -15.43 -14.84 0.62
CA SER A 256 -14.68 -16.10 0.61
C SER A 256 -13.83 -16.31 1.87
N VAL A 257 -13.62 -15.27 2.68
CA VAL A 257 -12.87 -15.35 3.93
C VAL A 257 -13.68 -16.16 4.94
N ARG A 258 -13.18 -17.35 5.29
CA ARG A 258 -13.80 -18.18 6.33
C ARG A 258 -13.54 -17.55 7.71
N ASN A 259 -14.53 -17.65 8.60
CA ASN A 259 -14.63 -16.98 9.91
C ASN A 259 -13.28 -16.79 10.63
N GLU A 260 -13.16 -15.59 11.21
CA GLU A 260 -12.00 -14.92 11.80
C GLU A 260 -10.91 -15.84 12.40
N VAL A 261 -9.66 -15.49 12.09
CA VAL A 261 -8.48 -16.09 12.71
C VAL A 261 -8.42 -15.60 14.15
N SER A 262 -8.72 -16.48 15.11
CA SER A 262 -8.42 -16.26 16.52
C SER A 262 -6.90 -16.35 16.71
N PHE A 263 -6.26 -15.23 17.03
CA PHE A 263 -4.87 -15.19 17.50
C PHE A 263 -4.75 -15.71 18.93
#